data_AF-A0A6N7G2W5-F1
#
_entry.id   AF-A0A6N7G2W5-F1
#
_cell.length_a   1.000
_cell.length_b   1.000
_cell.length_c   1.000
_cell.angle_alpha   90.00
_cell.angle_beta   90.00
_cell.angle_gamma   90.00
#
_symmetry.space_group_name_H-M   'P 1'
#
loop_
_entity.id
_entity.type
_entity.pdbx_description
1 polymer ?
#
loop_
_entity_poly.entity_id
_entity_poly.type
_entity_poly.pdbx_seq_one_letter_code
_entity_poly.pdbx_strand_id
1 'polypeptide(L)'
;TIEALRERQENELVNNRQFGLLHNADLGQRIHTRTGPPTPDDLDELLCRRRKTRFFLAHPRTIAAFGRECTRHGVYPDPVEVEGRVVFGWRGVPMLPCDKIPVSEHDTSSILAMRVGEADNGVIGLRKTGIPDEHEPGLSVRFMGVSEKAIISYLVSAYHAAAVLVPDALGMLEHVEIGR
;
A
#
# COMPACT_ATOMS: atom_id res chain seq x y z
N THR A 1 -19.97 -2.21 9.70
CA THR A 1 -20.21 -3.24 8.65
C THR A 1 -18.92 -4.00 8.39
N ILE A 2 -18.97 -5.14 7.69
CA ILE A 2 -17.77 -5.90 7.32
C ILE A 2 -16.82 -5.04 6.46
N GLU A 3 -17.36 -4.20 5.59
CA GLU A 3 -16.60 -3.23 4.78
C GLU A 3 -15.73 -2.31 5.64
N ALA A 4 -16.27 -1.76 6.74
CA ALA A 4 -15.50 -0.92 7.66
C ALA A 4 -14.32 -1.67 8.31
N LEU A 5 -14.43 -2.99 8.49
CA LEU A 5 -13.31 -3.81 8.96
C LEU A 5 -12.28 -4.06 7.86
N ARG A 6 -12.70 -4.18 6.60
CA ARG A 6 -11.78 -4.30 5.45
C ARG A 6 -11.01 -3.00 5.22
N GLU A 7 -11.68 -1.86 5.29
CA GLU A 7 -11.06 -0.53 5.26
C GLU A 7 -10.03 -0.36 6.39
N ARG A 8 -10.37 -0.80 7.60
CA ARG A 8 -9.44 -0.80 8.73
C ARG A 8 -8.28 -1.76 8.50
N GLN A 9 -8.53 -2.94 7.96
CA GLN A 9 -7.49 -3.91 7.63
C GLN A 9 -6.50 -3.35 6.61
N GLU A 10 -6.97 -2.67 5.55
CA GLU A 10 -6.10 -2.00 4.60
C GLU A 10 -5.20 -0.97 5.30
N ASN A 11 -5.78 -0.15 6.17
CA ASN A 11 -5.04 0.82 6.96
C ASN A 11 -3.97 0.17 7.84
N GLU A 12 -4.28 -0.94 8.51
CA GLU A 12 -3.31 -1.68 9.35
C GLU A 12 -2.19 -2.30 8.50
N LEU A 13 -2.50 -2.87 7.34
CA LEU A 13 -1.48 -3.43 6.44
C LEU A 13 -0.48 -2.36 5.96
N VAL A 14 -0.90 -1.11 5.81
CA VAL A 14 -0.02 -0.01 5.40
C VAL A 14 0.71 0.62 6.58
N ASN A 15 -0.02 0.97 7.65
CA ASN A 15 0.43 1.87 8.72
C ASN A 15 0.78 1.19 10.04
N ASN A 16 0.54 -0.10 10.22
CA ASN A 16 0.82 -0.76 11.51
C ASN A 16 2.33 -0.74 11.81
N ARG A 17 2.71 -0.36 13.03
CA ARG A 17 4.13 -0.25 13.42
C ARG A 17 4.88 -1.58 13.52
N GLN A 18 4.17 -2.69 13.70
CA GLN A 18 4.77 -4.02 13.86
C GLN A 18 4.92 -4.74 12.52
N PHE A 19 3.87 -4.74 11.68
CA PHE A 19 3.87 -5.50 10.42
C PHE A 19 3.52 -4.65 9.18
N GLY A 20 3.20 -3.37 9.34
CA GLY A 20 2.79 -2.51 8.25
C GLY A 20 3.93 -2.21 7.26
N LEU A 21 3.56 -2.00 6.00
CA LEU A 21 4.52 -1.81 4.90
C LEU A 21 5.42 -0.59 5.11
N LEU A 22 4.87 0.56 5.51
CA LEU A 22 5.65 1.80 5.69
C LEU A 22 6.72 1.64 6.78
N HIS A 23 6.44 0.83 7.80
CA HIS A 23 7.35 0.62 8.92
C HIS A 23 8.34 -0.52 8.69
N ASN A 24 8.01 -1.51 7.84
CA ASN A 24 8.87 -2.65 7.54
C ASN A 24 9.76 -2.49 6.29
N ALA A 25 9.71 -1.35 5.60
CA ALA A 25 10.68 -1.05 4.57
C ALA A 25 12.09 -0.97 5.19
N ASP A 26 13.03 -1.77 4.66
CA ASP A 26 14.41 -1.80 5.11
C ASP A 26 15.09 -0.43 4.90
N LEU A 27 15.99 -0.04 5.81
CA LEU A 27 16.67 1.26 5.75
C LEU A 27 17.44 1.48 4.44
N GLY A 28 18.04 0.44 3.86
CA GLY A 28 18.74 0.53 2.57
C GLY A 28 17.81 0.67 1.36
N GLN A 29 16.52 0.40 1.53
CA GLN A 29 15.48 0.50 0.50
C GLN A 29 14.60 1.75 0.64
N ARG A 30 14.95 2.61 1.60
CA ARG A 30 14.37 3.94 1.75
C ARG A 30 15.23 4.95 0.99
N ILE A 31 14.57 5.75 0.17
CA ILE A 31 15.19 6.84 -0.59
C ILE A 31 14.44 8.13 -0.36
N HIS A 32 15.12 9.25 -0.51
CA HIS A 32 14.52 10.58 -0.41
C HIS A 32 14.45 11.21 -1.79
N THR A 33 13.45 12.08 -2.00
CA THR A 33 13.39 12.90 -3.21
C THR A 33 14.59 13.84 -3.27
N ARG A 34 15.10 14.07 -4.49
CA ARG A 34 16.27 14.93 -4.70
C ARG A 34 15.95 16.41 -4.55
N THR A 35 14.74 16.80 -4.90
CA THR A 35 14.31 18.22 -5.01
C THR A 35 13.05 18.54 -4.22
N GLY A 36 12.52 17.60 -3.43
CA GLY A 36 11.25 17.73 -2.72
C GLY A 36 10.11 16.98 -3.43
N PRO A 37 9.57 17.48 -4.56
CA PRO A 37 8.56 16.77 -5.34
C PRO A 37 9.08 15.47 -5.96
N PRO A 38 8.20 14.49 -6.25
CA PRO A 38 8.61 13.23 -6.87
C PRO A 38 8.92 13.47 -8.35
N THR A 39 10.19 13.40 -8.73
CA THR A 39 10.62 13.52 -10.12
C THR A 39 10.64 12.17 -10.84
N PRO A 40 10.58 12.15 -12.18
CA PRO A 40 10.87 10.96 -12.99
C PRO A 40 12.11 10.18 -12.54
N ASP A 41 13.20 10.88 -12.23
CA ASP A 41 14.46 10.27 -11.83
C ASP A 41 14.37 9.60 -10.45
N ASP A 42 13.63 10.20 -9.50
CA ASP A 42 13.40 9.61 -8.17
C ASP A 42 12.63 8.27 -8.29
N LEU A 43 11.67 8.19 -9.21
CA LEU A 43 10.90 6.97 -9.46
C LEU A 43 11.70 5.93 -10.23
N ASP A 44 12.53 6.35 -11.19
CA ASP A 44 13.46 5.44 -11.85
C ASP A 44 14.49 4.89 -10.84
N GLU A 45 14.97 5.69 -9.88
CA GLU A 45 15.82 5.21 -8.78
C GLU A 45 15.08 4.20 -7.90
N LEU A 46 13.85 4.49 -7.50
CA LEU A 46 13.01 3.58 -6.71
C LEU A 46 12.78 2.24 -7.43
N LEU A 47 12.60 2.29 -8.75
CA LEU A 47 12.40 1.12 -9.59
C LEU A 47 13.68 0.31 -9.76
N CYS A 48 14.82 0.95 -10.03
CA CYS A 48 16.09 0.29 -10.33
C CYS A 48 16.67 -0.49 -9.15
N ARG A 49 16.38 -0.07 -7.91
CA ARG A 49 16.84 -0.80 -6.71
C ARG A 49 16.27 -2.20 -6.57
N ARG A 50 15.24 -2.54 -7.36
CA ARG A 50 14.37 -3.70 -7.11
C ARG A 50 13.96 -4.37 -8.41
N ARG A 51 14.27 -5.65 -8.56
CA ARG A 51 13.79 -6.45 -9.70
C ARG A 51 12.30 -6.79 -9.54
N LYS A 52 11.62 -6.99 -10.67
CA LYS A 52 10.23 -7.50 -10.74
C LYS A 52 9.23 -6.70 -9.89
N THR A 53 9.38 -5.38 -9.87
CA THR A 53 8.36 -4.50 -9.29
C THR A 53 7.03 -4.75 -9.99
N ARG A 54 5.98 -5.05 -9.23
CA ARG A 54 4.64 -5.35 -9.76
C ARG A 54 3.75 -4.13 -9.80
N PHE A 55 3.86 -3.26 -8.81
CA PHE A 55 3.14 -2.00 -8.76
C PHE A 55 3.81 -1.02 -7.80
N PHE A 56 3.48 0.25 -7.96
CA PHE A 56 3.66 1.30 -6.96
C PHE A 56 2.36 1.49 -6.18
N LEU A 57 2.48 1.90 -4.92
CA LEU A 57 1.36 2.29 -4.08
C LEU A 57 1.63 3.70 -3.57
N ALA A 58 0.70 4.62 -3.82
CA ALA A 58 0.88 6.02 -3.46
C ALA A 58 -0.46 6.68 -3.13
N HIS A 59 -0.42 7.72 -2.29
CA HIS A 59 -1.59 8.55 -2.05
C HIS A 59 -2.04 9.25 -3.35
N PRO A 60 -3.35 9.36 -3.65
CA PRO A 60 -3.83 9.97 -4.90
C PRO A 60 -3.26 11.36 -5.18
N ARG A 61 -3.09 12.19 -4.13
CA ARG A 61 -2.46 13.50 -4.26
C ARG A 61 -0.99 13.39 -4.70
N THR A 62 -0.25 12.40 -4.21
CA THR A 62 1.15 12.12 -4.60
C THR A 62 1.25 11.67 -6.05
N ILE A 63 0.31 10.84 -6.53
CA ILE A 63 0.22 10.45 -7.94
C ILE A 63 0.02 11.69 -8.82
N ALA A 64 -0.86 12.61 -8.40
CA ALA A 64 -1.07 13.86 -9.11
C ALA A 64 0.17 14.77 -9.10
N ALA A 65 0.92 14.82 -7.99
CA ALA A 65 2.19 15.55 -7.91
C ALA A 65 3.23 14.99 -8.89
N PHE A 66 3.35 13.67 -8.95
CA PHE A 66 4.22 13.00 -9.92
C PHE A 66 3.80 13.29 -11.37
N GLY A 67 2.50 13.27 -11.67
CA GLY A 67 1.99 13.64 -12.99
C GLY A 67 2.31 15.09 -13.39
N ARG A 68 2.32 16.02 -12.43
CA ARG A 68 2.75 17.41 -12.67
C ARG A 68 4.25 17.51 -12.98
N GLU A 69 5.09 16.78 -12.24
CA GLU A 69 6.53 16.74 -12.53
C GLU A 69 6.82 16.10 -13.89
N CYS A 70 6.14 15.01 -14.24
CA CYS A 70 6.23 14.42 -15.58
C CYS A 70 5.92 15.46 -16.67
N THR A 71 4.79 16.17 -16.53
CA THR A 71 4.40 17.24 -17.47
C THR A 71 5.45 18.35 -17.54
N ARG A 72 6.02 18.77 -16.40
CA ARG A 72 7.08 19.80 -16.34
C ARG A 72 8.35 19.36 -17.07
N HIS A 73 8.68 18.08 -17.00
CA HIS A 73 9.82 17.47 -17.69
C HIS A 73 9.51 17.05 -19.14
N GLY A 74 8.30 17.30 -19.65
CA GLY A 74 7.88 16.91 -21.01
C GLY A 74 7.74 15.40 -21.19
N VAL A 75 7.55 14.65 -20.09
CA VAL A 75 7.36 13.20 -20.08
C VAL A 75 5.88 12.90 -19.93
N TYR A 76 5.36 12.03 -20.78
CA TYR A 76 3.96 11.59 -20.75
C TYR A 76 3.93 10.08 -20.58
N PRO A 77 3.71 9.59 -19.35
CA PRO A 77 3.74 8.15 -19.10
C PRO A 77 2.54 7.44 -19.70
N ASP A 78 2.79 6.28 -20.28
CA ASP A 78 1.73 5.42 -20.79
C ASP A 78 0.91 4.85 -19.64
N PRO A 79 -0.43 4.88 -19.74
CA PRO A 79 -1.26 4.24 -18.74
C PRO A 79 -1.13 2.72 -18.84
N VAL A 80 -1.40 2.04 -17.73
CA VAL A 80 -1.36 0.57 -17.63
C VAL A 80 -2.73 0.05 -17.23
N GLU A 81 -3.14 -1.08 -17.82
CA GLU A 81 -4.38 -1.75 -17.45
C GLU A 81 -4.14 -2.76 -16.31
N VAL A 82 -4.94 -2.66 -15.26
CA VAL A 82 -4.95 -3.57 -14.12
C VAL A 82 -6.39 -3.97 -13.86
N GLU A 83 -6.69 -5.27 -13.96
CA GLU A 83 -8.04 -5.82 -13.71
C GLU A 83 -9.16 -5.10 -14.49
N GLY A 84 -8.91 -4.73 -15.75
CA GLY A 84 -9.86 -4.02 -16.60
C GLY A 84 -9.97 -2.51 -16.33
N ARG A 85 -9.16 -1.98 -15.40
CA ARG A 85 -9.10 -0.55 -15.08
C ARG A 85 -7.79 0.05 -15.56
N VAL A 86 -7.90 1.19 -16.24
CA VAL A 86 -6.75 1.98 -16.67
C VAL A 86 -6.25 2.83 -15.50
N VAL A 87 -4.98 2.68 -15.16
CA VAL A 87 -4.31 3.44 -14.09
C VAL A 87 -3.06 4.12 -14.63
N PHE A 88 -2.55 5.09 -13.86
CA PHE A 88 -1.30 5.76 -14.18
C PHE A 88 -0.15 4.74 -14.18
N GLY A 89 0.68 4.75 -15.23
CA GLY A 89 1.82 3.84 -15.37
C GLY A 89 3.15 4.57 -15.29
N TRP A 90 4.19 3.90 -14.81
CA TRP A 90 5.58 4.36 -14.91
C TRP A 90 6.46 3.20 -15.36
N ARG A 91 7.10 3.31 -16.53
CA ARG A 91 7.94 2.26 -17.14
C ARG A 91 7.26 0.89 -17.21
N GLY A 92 5.96 0.87 -17.53
CA GLY A 92 5.15 -0.36 -17.61
C GLY A 92 4.73 -0.94 -16.26
N VAL A 93 5.04 -0.26 -15.14
CA VAL A 93 4.59 -0.62 -13.79
C VAL A 93 3.41 0.27 -13.40
N PRO A 94 2.26 -0.30 -12.98
CA PRO A 94 1.11 0.49 -12.56
C PRO A 94 1.35 1.18 -11.22
N MET A 95 0.82 2.40 -11.08
CA MET A 95 0.78 3.15 -9.84
C MET A 95 -0.64 3.16 -9.27
N LEU A 96 -0.84 2.38 -8.21
CA LEU A 96 -2.13 2.16 -7.59
C LEU A 96 -2.40 3.22 -6.51
N PRO A 97 -3.57 3.85 -6.51
CA PRO A 97 -3.96 4.79 -5.46
C PRO A 97 -4.27 4.06 -4.15
N CYS A 98 -3.74 4.56 -3.05
CA CYS A 98 -4.10 4.14 -1.69
C CYS A 98 -4.25 5.37 -0.79
N ASP A 99 -5.47 5.63 -0.34
CA ASP A 99 -5.79 6.76 0.55
C ASP A 99 -5.29 6.54 1.99
N LYS A 100 -4.87 5.31 2.34
CA LYS A 100 -4.34 4.98 3.67
C LYS A 100 -2.90 5.43 3.85
N ILE A 101 -2.15 5.70 2.78
CA ILE A 101 -0.80 6.26 2.91
C ILE A 101 -0.94 7.71 3.41
N PRO A 102 -0.35 8.04 4.58
CA PRO A 102 -0.59 9.33 5.21
C PRO A 102 0.01 10.47 4.40
N VAL A 103 -0.67 11.61 4.45
CA VAL A 103 -0.12 12.91 4.06
C VAL A 103 0.14 13.67 5.35
N SER A 104 1.36 14.13 5.57
CA SER A 104 1.75 14.88 6.76
C SER A 104 1.19 16.30 6.73
N GLU A 105 1.26 16.99 7.88
CA GLU A 105 0.90 18.41 8.00
C GLU A 105 1.79 19.33 7.14
N HIS A 106 2.95 18.83 6.70
CA HIS A 106 3.87 19.54 5.81
C HIS A 106 3.65 19.17 4.33
N ASP A 107 2.49 18.60 3.98
CA ASP A 107 2.13 18.15 2.63
C ASP A 107 3.15 17.18 2.00
N THR A 108 3.81 16.38 2.84
CA THR A 108 4.69 15.29 2.40
C THR A 108 4.01 13.94 2.54
N SER A 109 4.33 13.00 1.66
CA SER A 109 3.86 11.62 1.75
C SER A 109 4.95 10.64 1.33
N SER A 110 4.57 9.42 0.99
CA SER A 110 5.48 8.36 0.58
C SER A 110 4.95 7.63 -0.65
N ILE A 111 5.86 7.10 -1.45
CA ILE A 111 5.55 6.19 -2.55
C ILE A 111 6.20 4.86 -2.23
N LEU A 112 5.39 3.82 -2.14
CA LEU A 112 5.87 2.45 -2.02
C LEU A 112 6.02 1.85 -3.40
N ALA A 113 7.02 1.01 -3.55
CA ALA A 113 7.17 0.15 -4.70
C ALA A 113 7.23 -1.28 -4.17
N MET A 114 6.54 -2.24 -4.82
CA MET A 114 6.42 -3.60 -4.28
C MET A 114 6.71 -4.69 -5.32
N ARG A 115 7.54 -5.67 -4.95
CA ARG A 115 7.54 -7.01 -5.53
C ARG A 115 6.63 -7.87 -4.65
N VAL A 116 5.71 -8.63 -5.23
CA VAL A 116 4.75 -9.44 -4.47
C VAL A 116 4.83 -10.91 -4.81
N GLY A 117 4.41 -11.76 -3.86
CA GLY A 117 4.29 -13.20 -4.04
C GLY A 117 5.49 -13.99 -3.51
N GLU A 118 5.21 -15.18 -3.00
CA GLU A 118 6.21 -16.07 -2.40
C GLU A 118 7.24 -16.56 -3.42
N ALA A 119 6.78 -16.97 -4.62
CA ALA A 119 7.64 -17.47 -5.69
C ALA A 119 8.72 -16.46 -6.14
N ASP A 120 8.41 -15.16 -6.04
CA ASP A 120 9.32 -14.08 -6.40
C ASP A 120 10.12 -13.56 -5.18
N ASN A 121 10.01 -14.18 -4.01
CA ASN A 121 10.50 -13.67 -2.72
C ASN A 121 10.06 -12.20 -2.53
N GLY A 122 8.76 -11.96 -2.67
CA GLY A 122 8.14 -10.65 -2.57
C GLY A 122 7.54 -10.38 -1.19
N VAL A 123 6.72 -9.35 -1.13
CA VAL A 123 5.82 -9.09 -0.03
C VAL A 123 4.63 -10.05 -0.13
N ILE A 124 4.25 -10.65 1.00
CA ILE A 124 3.12 -11.58 1.11
C ILE A 124 2.17 -11.15 2.23
N GLY A 125 0.87 -11.38 2.03
CA GLY A 125 -0.14 -11.25 3.07
C GLY A 125 -0.29 -12.55 3.84
N LEU A 126 -0.31 -12.46 5.17
CA LEU A 126 -0.56 -13.58 6.06
C LEU A 126 -1.99 -13.49 6.59
N ARG A 127 -2.68 -14.62 6.63
CA ARG A 127 -4.00 -14.77 7.25
C ARG A 127 -4.07 -16.09 7.99
N LYS A 128 -4.80 -16.12 9.10
CA LYS A 128 -4.99 -17.36 9.86
C LYS A 128 -5.99 -18.26 9.13
N THR A 129 -5.65 -19.54 8.96
CA THR A 129 -6.54 -20.55 8.37
C THR A 129 -7.21 -21.39 9.45
N GLY A 130 -8.39 -21.94 9.15
CA GLY A 130 -9.09 -22.87 10.05
C GLY A 130 -9.69 -22.17 11.26
N ILE A 131 -10.24 -20.97 11.07
CA ILE A 131 -10.86 -20.20 12.14
C ILE A 131 -12.28 -20.73 12.36
N PRO A 132 -12.73 -20.96 13.61
CA PRO A 132 -14.13 -21.26 13.88
C PRO A 132 -15.04 -20.11 13.40
N ASP A 133 -16.20 -20.44 12.85
CA ASP A 133 -17.18 -19.47 12.34
C ASP A 133 -16.58 -18.51 11.27
N GLU A 134 -15.67 -19.04 10.42
CA GLU A 134 -15.07 -18.31 9.31
C GLU A 134 -16.14 -17.95 8.26
N HIS A 135 -16.34 -16.65 8.06
CA HIS A 135 -17.25 -16.15 7.04
C HIS A 135 -16.52 -15.95 5.71
N GLU A 136 -15.31 -15.40 5.77
CA GLU A 136 -14.41 -15.18 4.63
C GLU A 136 -12.98 -15.47 5.09
N PRO A 137 -12.02 -15.73 4.17
CA PRO A 137 -10.65 -16.03 4.55
C PRO A 137 -10.04 -15.02 5.54
N GLY A 138 -9.73 -15.47 6.75
CA GLY A 138 -9.17 -14.65 7.82
C GLY A 138 -10.19 -13.78 8.58
N LEU A 139 -11.50 -13.92 8.34
CA LEU A 139 -12.57 -13.16 8.99
C LEU A 139 -13.59 -14.12 9.64
N SER A 140 -13.79 -14.00 10.96
CA SER A 140 -14.78 -14.79 11.69
C SER A 140 -15.89 -13.90 12.25
N VAL A 141 -17.14 -14.37 12.16
CA VAL A 141 -18.31 -13.71 12.73
C VAL A 141 -18.97 -14.66 13.73
N ARG A 142 -18.95 -14.30 15.01
CA ARG A 142 -19.50 -15.14 16.08
C ARG A 142 -20.68 -14.46 16.77
N PHE A 143 -21.76 -15.20 16.97
CA PHE A 143 -22.89 -14.73 17.77
C PHE A 143 -22.55 -14.79 19.27
N MET A 144 -22.75 -13.68 19.96
CA MET A 144 -22.41 -13.53 21.40
C MET A 144 -23.64 -13.65 22.31
N GLY A 145 -24.85 -13.74 21.76
CA GLY A 145 -26.09 -13.81 22.53
C GLY A 145 -26.96 -12.56 22.43
N VAL A 146 -28.05 -12.57 23.20
CA VAL A 146 -28.98 -11.44 23.36
C VAL A 146 -28.92 -10.98 24.81
N SER A 147 -28.74 -9.68 25.03
CA SER A 147 -28.72 -9.12 26.38
C SER A 147 -30.13 -9.00 26.98
N GLU A 148 -30.23 -8.77 28.30
CA GLU A 148 -31.50 -8.53 28.99
C GLU A 148 -32.29 -7.33 28.44
N LYS A 149 -31.61 -6.40 27.75
CA LYS A 149 -32.23 -5.27 27.06
C LYS A 149 -32.62 -5.57 25.60
N ALA A 150 -32.71 -6.86 25.25
CA ALA A 150 -32.98 -7.35 23.90
C ALA A 150 -31.95 -6.92 22.83
N ILE A 151 -30.68 -6.67 23.21
CA ILE A 151 -29.63 -6.30 22.27
C ILE A 151 -28.90 -7.55 21.78
N ILE A 152 -28.97 -7.81 20.48
CA ILE A 152 -28.28 -8.90 19.80
C ILE A 152 -26.84 -8.48 19.52
N SER A 153 -25.86 -9.28 19.95
CA SER A 153 -24.44 -8.95 19.82
C SER A 153 -23.71 -9.96 18.93
N TYR A 154 -22.86 -9.44 18.04
CA TYR A 154 -21.98 -10.23 17.16
C TYR A 154 -20.54 -9.76 17.35
N LEU A 155 -19.61 -10.70 17.50
CA LEU A 155 -18.18 -10.45 17.50
C LEU A 155 -17.63 -10.72 16.10
N VAL A 156 -17.07 -9.70 15.47
CA VAL A 156 -16.39 -9.84 14.17
C VAL A 156 -14.89 -9.67 14.38
N SER A 157 -14.10 -10.68 14.01
CA SER A 157 -12.65 -10.69 14.17
C SER A 157 -11.95 -10.90 12.84
N ALA A 158 -10.92 -10.11 12.53
CA ALA A 158 -10.12 -10.21 11.31
C ALA A 158 -8.65 -10.48 11.65
N TYR A 159 -8.07 -11.54 11.10
CA TYR A 159 -6.69 -11.97 11.33
C TYR A 159 -5.88 -11.76 10.06
N HIS A 160 -5.00 -10.76 10.08
CA HIS A 160 -4.17 -10.37 8.95
C HIS A 160 -2.81 -9.87 9.42
N ALA A 161 -1.80 -10.06 8.58
CA ALA A 161 -0.49 -9.40 8.67
C ALA A 161 0.13 -9.30 7.28
N ALA A 162 1.21 -8.55 7.14
CA ALA A 162 2.05 -8.54 5.94
C ALA A 162 3.48 -8.96 6.33
N ALA A 163 4.17 -9.66 5.43
CA ALA A 163 5.56 -10.05 5.60
C ALA A 163 6.36 -9.70 4.35
N VAL A 164 7.51 -9.06 4.56
CA VAL A 164 8.50 -8.74 3.53
C VAL A 164 9.56 -9.85 3.57
N LEU A 165 9.55 -10.75 2.59
CA LEU A 165 10.41 -11.96 2.64
C LEU A 165 11.90 -11.65 2.51
N VAL A 166 12.25 -10.59 1.77
CA VAL A 166 13.62 -10.11 1.60
C VAL A 166 13.62 -8.59 1.52
N PRO A 167 14.68 -7.91 2.00
CA PRO A 167 14.72 -6.45 2.04
C PRO A 167 14.41 -5.77 0.70
N ASP A 168 14.97 -6.27 -0.41
CA ASP A 168 14.81 -5.69 -1.76
C ASP A 168 13.38 -5.84 -2.36
N ALA A 169 12.48 -6.54 -1.67
CA ALA A 169 11.10 -6.71 -2.13
C ALA A 169 10.22 -5.46 -1.92
N LEU A 170 10.60 -4.57 -1.01
CA LEU A 170 9.84 -3.38 -0.65
C LEU A 170 10.76 -2.16 -0.67
N GLY A 171 10.44 -1.18 -1.52
CA GLY A 171 11.13 0.11 -1.56
C GLY A 171 10.19 1.23 -1.17
N MET A 172 10.74 2.28 -0.58
CA MET A 172 9.97 3.46 -0.19
C MET A 172 10.72 4.74 -0.58
N LEU A 173 10.04 5.61 -1.33
CA LEU A 173 10.43 7.00 -1.50
C LEU A 173 9.74 7.82 -0.41
N GLU A 174 10.54 8.36 0.51
CA GLU A 174 10.11 9.15 1.66
C GLU A 174 10.18 10.66 1.37
N HIS A 175 9.47 11.44 2.19
CA HIS A 175 9.48 12.90 2.15
C HIS A 175 9.07 13.47 0.78
N VAL A 176 8.14 12.81 0.10
CA VAL A 176 7.65 13.23 -1.20
C VAL A 176 6.76 14.45 -1.03
N GLU A 177 7.21 15.61 -1.46
CA GLU A 177 6.42 16.83 -1.44
C GLU A 177 5.32 16.77 -2.50
N ILE A 178 4.07 16.90 -2.06
CA ILE A 178 2.93 16.85 -2.97
C ILE A 178 2.66 18.22 -3.61
N GLY A 179 3.19 19.29 -3.00
CA GLY A 179 2.92 20.66 -3.41
C GLY A 179 1.57 21.18 -2.93
N ARG A 180 1.52 22.49 -2.71
CA ARG A 180 0.36 23.27 -2.29
C ARG A 180 -0.56 23.57 -3.47
#